data_AF-A0AA46NKX5-F1
#
_entry.id   AF-A0AA46NKX5-F1
#
_cell.length_a   1.000
_cell.length_b   1.000
_cell.length_c   1.000
_cell.angle_alpha   90.00
_cell.angle_beta   90.00
_cell.angle_gamma   90.00
#
_symmetry.space_group_name_H-M   'P 1'
#
loop_
_entity.id
_entity.type
_entity.pdbx_description
1 polymer ?
#
loop_
_entity_poly.entity_id
_entity_poly.type
_entity_poly.pdbx_seq_one_letter_code
_entity_poly.pdbx_strand_id
1 'polypeptide(L)'
;MIDVKTLDDLKFAFKNKIIPLLAEYFYEDWENIDLVLNSNGFIVPNNENKSYISKKLEERIRNKITYKVSDKNWEVKNFEKIYKDDALSQTNE
;
A
#
# COMPACT_ATOMS: atom_id res chain seq x y z
N MET A 1 23.29 -0.36 0.64
CA MET A 1 22.61 0.74 1.37
C MET A 1 21.49 1.26 0.49
N ILE A 2 20.31 1.58 1.04
CA ILE A 2 19.30 2.33 0.28
C ILE A 2 19.75 3.79 0.35
N ASP A 3 20.45 4.26 -0.68
CA ASP A 3 20.81 5.67 -0.80
C ASP A 3 19.60 6.41 -1.36
N VAL A 4 18.91 7.19 -0.52
CA VAL A 4 17.72 7.95 -0.90
C VAL A 4 18.06 9.42 -0.84
N LYS A 5 18.16 10.06 -2.01
CA LYS A 5 18.50 11.48 -2.12
C LYS A 5 17.39 12.31 -2.73
N THR A 6 16.51 11.66 -3.51
CA THR A 6 15.40 12.30 -4.21
C THR A 6 14.07 11.66 -3.83
N LEU A 7 12.98 12.36 -4.13
CA LEU A 7 11.63 11.79 -3.98
C LEU A 7 11.45 10.54 -4.85
N ASP A 8 12.08 10.47 -6.02
CA ASP A 8 11.98 9.30 -6.90
C ASP A 8 12.75 8.10 -6.35
N ASP A 9 13.90 8.33 -5.70
CA ASP A 9 14.61 7.28 -4.96
C ASP A 9 13.75 6.75 -3.81
N LEU A 10 13.03 7.64 -3.12
CA LEU A 10 12.14 7.26 -2.02
C LEU A 10 10.95 6.43 -2.54
N LYS A 11 10.31 6.86 -3.63
CA LYS A 11 9.27 6.07 -4.32
C LYS A 11 9.81 4.71 -4.74
N PHE A 12 11.01 4.66 -5.32
CA PHE A 12 11.64 3.42 -5.75
C PHE A 12 11.90 2.48 -4.57
N ALA A 13 12.43 3.00 -3.46
CA ALA A 13 12.65 2.24 -2.24
C ALA A 13 11.35 1.66 -1.69
N PHE A 14 10.26 2.44 -1.65
CA PHE A 14 8.97 1.95 -1.19
C PHE A 14 8.40 0.86 -2.10
N LYS A 15 8.38 1.08 -3.42
CA LYS A 15 7.82 0.14 -4.39
C LYS A 15 8.58 -1.19 -4.46
N ASN A 16 9.91 -1.14 -4.42
CA ASN A 16 10.76 -2.31 -4.71
C ASN A 16 11.37 -2.96 -3.48
N LYS A 17 11.31 -2.31 -2.31
CA LYS A 17 11.91 -2.83 -1.08
C LYS A 17 10.93 -2.84 0.08
N ILE A 18 10.38 -1.68 0.47
CA ILE A 18 9.56 -1.60 1.69
C ILE A 18 8.24 -2.37 1.54
N ILE A 19 7.45 -2.11 0.50
CA ILE A 19 6.16 -2.81 0.30
C ILE A 19 6.36 -4.33 0.13
N PRO A 20 7.32 -4.82 -0.70
CA PRO A 20 7.60 -6.25 -0.77
C PRO A 20 8.01 -6.88 0.58
N LEU A 21 8.86 -6.20 1.36
CA LEU A 21 9.25 -6.69 2.69
C LEU A 21 8.07 -6.73 3.66
N LEU A 22 7.17 -5.75 3.62
CA LEU A 22 5.94 -5.78 4.42
C LEU A 22 5.03 -6.93 3.97
N ALA A 23 4.92 -7.20 2.67
CA ALA A 23 4.16 -8.34 2.16
C ALA A 23 4.71 -9.68 2.67
N GLU A 24 6.03 -9.83 2.75
CA GLU A 24 6.68 -11.00 3.35
C GLU A 24 6.42 -11.09 4.86
N TYR A 25 6.55 -9.97 5.59
CA TYR A 25 6.39 -9.94 7.05
C TYR A 25 4.95 -10.23 7.51
N PHE A 26 3.97 -9.70 6.77
CA PHE A 26 2.54 -9.86 7.05
C PHE A 26 1.89 -11.05 6.32
N TYR A 27 2.68 -11.92 5.67
CA TYR A 27 2.16 -13.08 4.93
C TYR A 27 1.07 -12.71 3.90
N GLU A 28 1.30 -11.64 3.13
CA GLU A 28 0.35 -11.07 2.17
C GLU A 28 -1.00 -10.61 2.78
N ASP A 29 -1.04 -10.32 4.09
CA ASP A 29 -2.18 -9.66 4.73
C ASP A 29 -2.17 -8.15 4.42
N TRP A 30 -2.75 -7.81 3.28
CA TRP A 30 -2.76 -6.45 2.75
C TRP A 30 -3.61 -5.46 3.54
N GLU A 31 -4.58 -5.93 4.34
CA GLU A 31 -5.33 -5.05 5.23
C GLU A 31 -4.41 -4.53 6.34
N ASN A 32 -3.64 -5.41 6.97
CA ASN A 32 -2.65 -5.03 7.98
C ASN A 32 -1.53 -4.16 7.39
N ILE A 33 -1.10 -4.42 6.15
CA ILE A 33 -0.11 -3.57 5.47
C ILE A 33 -0.67 -2.16 5.22
N ASP A 34 -1.94 -2.03 4.80
CA ASP A 34 -2.55 -0.71 4.57
C ASP A 34 -2.65 0.09 5.87
N LEU A 35 -3.00 -0.59 6.96
CA LEU A 35 -3.03 0.00 8.31
C LEU A 35 -1.65 0.49 8.75
N VAL A 36 -0.58 -0.30 8.53
CA VAL A 36 0.80 0.13 8.84
C VAL A 36 1.22 1.34 8.00
N LEU A 37 0.73 1.43 6.77
CA LEU A 37 0.95 2.59 5.90
C LEU A 37 -0.04 3.73 6.17
N ASN A 38 -0.83 3.65 7.24
CA ASN A 38 -1.86 4.61 7.63
C ASN A 38 -2.82 4.99 6.48
N SER A 39 -3.23 3.98 5.69
CA SER A 39 -4.07 4.13 4.50
C SER A 39 -3.64 5.29 3.60
N ASN A 40 -2.32 5.48 3.45
CA ASN A 40 -1.77 6.63 2.73
C ASN A 40 -2.00 6.60 1.20
N GLY A 41 -2.55 5.50 0.69
CA GLY A 41 -2.90 5.31 -0.71
C GLY A 41 -1.78 4.70 -1.57
N PHE A 42 -0.70 4.18 -0.97
CA PHE A 42 0.35 3.45 -1.71
C PHE A 42 -0.11 2.09 -2.18
N ILE A 43 -1.00 1.43 -1.43
CA ILE A 43 -1.68 0.22 -1.86
C ILE A 43 -3.17 0.50 -1.97
N VAL A 44 -3.80 -0.09 -2.97
CA VAL A 44 -5.23 0.11 -3.25
C VAL A 44 -5.88 -1.24 -3.57
N PRO A 45 -7.17 -1.40 -3.28
CA PRO A 45 -7.91 -2.57 -3.75
C PRO A 45 -7.79 -2.71 -5.26
N ASN A 46 -7.42 -3.90 -5.70
CA ASN A 46 -7.38 -4.26 -7.11
C ASN A 46 -8.80 -4.59 -7.58
N ASN A 47 -9.43 -3.58 -8.19
CA ASN A 47 -10.76 -3.65 -8.78
C ASN A 47 -10.73 -3.93 -10.30
N GLU A 48 -9.59 -4.33 -10.85
CA GLU A 48 -9.48 -4.62 -12.28
C GLU A 48 -10.37 -5.82 -12.65
N ASN A 49 -11.11 -5.68 -13.75
CA ASN A 49 -11.93 -6.75 -14.28
C ASN A 49 -11.04 -7.95 -14.61
N LYS A 50 -11.24 -9.04 -13.87
CA LYS A 50 -10.58 -10.35 -14.06
C LYS A 50 -11.11 -11.07 -15.31
N SER A 51 -11.33 -10.34 -16.41
CA SER A 51 -11.90 -10.84 -17.68
C SER A 51 -11.10 -12.01 -18.27
N TYR A 52 -9.80 -12.07 -17.98
CA TYR A 52 -8.89 -13.15 -18.38
C TYR A 52 -8.96 -14.39 -17.47
N ILE A 53 -9.68 -14.34 -16.35
CA ILE A 53 -9.84 -15.43 -15.41
C ILE A 53 -11.13 -16.21 -15.73
N SER A 54 -11.04 -17.54 -15.74
CA SER A 54 -12.24 -18.38 -15.92
C SER A 54 -13.32 -18.05 -14.88
N LYS A 55 -14.61 -18.06 -15.28
CA LYS A 55 -15.75 -17.79 -14.37
C LYS A 55 -15.74 -18.64 -13.08
N LYS A 56 -15.27 -19.88 -13.16
CA LYS A 56 -15.14 -20.79 -12.01
C LYS A 56 -14.09 -20.33 -11.01
N LEU A 57 -12.99 -19.76 -11.50
CA LEU A 57 -11.97 -19.16 -10.66
C LEU A 57 -12.45 -17.81 -10.15
N GLU A 58 -13.04 -16.96 -10.99
CA GLU A 58 -13.67 -15.69 -10.58
C GLU A 58 -14.65 -15.89 -9.41
N GLU A 59 -15.52 -16.89 -9.47
CA GLU A 59 -16.44 -17.24 -8.37
C GLU A 59 -15.75 -17.59 -7.05
N ARG A 60 -14.59 -18.26 -7.10
CA ARG A 60 -13.81 -18.60 -5.91
C ARG A 60 -13.07 -17.41 -5.30
N ILE A 61 -12.68 -16.43 -6.12
CA ILE A 61 -11.95 -15.22 -5.69
C ILE A 61 -12.83 -13.96 -5.65
N ARG A 62 -14.14 -14.05 -5.95
CA ARG A 62 -15.10 -12.93 -5.89
C ARG A 62 -15.14 -12.27 -4.51
N ASN A 63 -14.94 -13.07 -3.46
CA ASN A 63 -14.94 -12.59 -2.07
C ASN A 63 -13.52 -12.31 -1.55
N LYS A 64 -12.48 -12.51 -2.36
CA LYS A 64 -11.09 -12.23 -1.97
C LYS A 64 -10.69 -10.87 -2.53
N ILE A 65 -10.66 -9.86 -1.66
CA ILE A 65 -10.08 -8.57 -2.00
C ILE A 65 -8.58 -8.81 -2.23
N THR A 66 -8.11 -8.44 -3.42
CA THR A 66 -6.69 -8.41 -3.75
C THR A 66 -6.25 -6.97 -3.79
N TYR A 67 -5.00 -6.67 -3.43
CA TYR A 67 -4.45 -5.32 -3.46
C TYR A 67 -3.40 -5.19 -4.56
N LYS A 68 -3.14 -3.95 -4.97
CA LYS A 68 -2.04 -3.61 -5.87
C LYS A 68 -1.35 -2.34 -5.39
N VAL A 69 -0.08 -2.20 -5.75
CA VAL A 69 0.64 -0.94 -5.57
C VAL A 69 0.01 0.10 -6.50
N SER A 70 -0.32 1.27 -5.94
CA SER A 70 -0.94 2.37 -6.66
C SER A 70 0.03 3.01 -7.66
N ASP A 71 -0.48 3.45 -8.80
CA ASP A 71 0.25 4.32 -9.74
C ASP A 71 0.17 5.80 -9.36
N LYS A 72 -0.74 6.15 -8.44
CA LYS A 72 -1.03 7.51 -7.97
C LYS A 72 -0.68 7.65 -6.49
N ASN A 73 -0.84 8.85 -5.92
CA ASN A 73 -0.68 9.11 -4.48
C ASN A 73 0.77 8.95 -3.99
N TRP A 74 1.75 9.35 -4.81
CA TRP A 74 3.19 9.29 -4.50
C TRP A 74 3.80 10.68 -4.25
N GLU A 75 2.98 11.66 -3.87
CA GLU A 75 3.43 12.98 -3.46
C GLU A 75 3.94 12.98 -2.01
N VAL A 76 4.76 13.97 -1.64
CA VAL A 76 5.35 14.09 -0.29
C VAL A 76 4.31 13.95 0.82
N LYS A 77 3.13 14.55 0.65
CA LYS A 77 2.01 14.46 1.60
C LYS A 77 1.60 13.02 1.93
N ASN A 78 1.70 12.09 0.97
CA ASN A 78 1.32 10.69 1.18
C ASN A 78 2.37 9.93 1.99
N PHE A 79 3.65 10.29 1.87
CA PHE A 79 4.69 9.76 2.75
C PHE A 79 4.53 10.29 4.17
N GLU A 80 4.26 11.59 4.32
CA GLU A 80 4.04 12.20 5.63
C GLU A 80 2.83 11.60 6.36
N LYS A 81 1.77 11.23 5.63
CA LYS A 81 0.58 10.58 6.18
C LYS A 81 0.89 9.31 6.98
N ILE A 82 1.97 8.59 6.67
CA ILE A 82 2.38 7.40 7.42
C ILE A 82 2.61 7.74 8.91
N TYR A 83 3.09 8.95 9.19
CA TYR A 83 3.43 9.40 10.55
C TYR A 83 2.42 10.40 11.12
N LYS A 84 1.62 11.04 10.27
CA LYS A 84 0.57 11.98 10.68
C LYS A 84 -0.66 11.18 11.07
N ASP A 85 -0.77 10.89 12.35
CA ASP A 85 -1.98 10.37 12.96
C ASP A 85 -2.90 11.55 13.34
N ASP A 86 -4.10 11.61 12.77
CA ASP A 86 -5.10 12.60 13.17
C ASP A 86 -5.48 12.45 14.66
N ALA A 87 -5.22 11.27 15.27
CA ALA A 87 -5.46 11.01 16.69
C ALA A 87 -4.42 11.67 17.63
N LEU A 88 -3.23 12.05 17.15
CA LEU A 88 -2.21 12.74 17.96
C LEU A 88 -2.35 14.27 17.94
N SER A 89 -3.30 14.81 17.18
CA SER A 89 -3.59 16.25 17.14
C SER A 89 -4.43 16.77 18.31
N GLN A 90 -4.83 15.90 19.26
CA GLN A 90 -5.55 16.29 20.48
C GLN A 90 -4.74 16.17 21.78
N THR A 91 -3.41 16.06 21.69
CA THR A 91 -2.55 16.23 22.88
C THR A 91 -1.44 17.21 22.54
N ASN A 92 -1.71 18.49 22.80
CA ASN A 92 -0.81 19.54 23.29
C ASN A 92 -1.33 20.92 22.87
N GLU A 93 -2.35 21.42 23.57
CA GLU A 93 -2.42 22.80 24.10
C GLU A 93 -3.18 22.76 25.44
#